data_AF-A0A3M2LFW0-F1
#
_entry.id   AF-A0A3M2LFW0-F1
#
_cell.length_a   1.000
_cell.length_b   1.000
_cell.length_c   1.000
_cell.angle_alpha   90.00
_cell.angle_beta   90.00
_cell.angle_gamma   90.00
#
_symmetry.space_group_name_H-M   'P 1'
#
loop_
_entity.id
_entity.type
_entity.pdbx_description
1 polymer ?
#
loop_
_entity_poly.entity_id
_entity_poly.type
_entity_poly.pdbx_seq_one_letter_code
_entity_poly.pdbx_strand_id
1 'polypeptide(L)'
;MTTPPAAVLGRILTDLGSTLVEVAAGDPDPARPVGGVLIHDPHDEPARLPGAVVLGVGVHGAGPVAALVERAAALDAAAVIVRS
;
A
#
# COMPACT_ATOMS: atom_id res chain seq x y z
N MET A 1 11.39 3.45 27.20
CA MET A 1 10.43 2.69 26.38
C MET A 1 11.09 2.46 25.03
N THR A 2 11.40 1.23 24.66
CA THR A 2 11.91 0.91 23.32
C THR A 2 10.75 0.99 22.34
N THR A 3 10.82 1.90 21.35
CA THR A 3 9.86 1.94 20.25
C THR A 3 9.87 0.56 19.58
N PRO A 4 8.70 -0.08 19.38
CA PRO A 4 8.66 -1.34 18.64
C PRO A 4 9.30 -1.14 17.26
N PRO A 5 10.04 -2.13 16.73
CA PRO A 5 10.66 -2.02 15.42
C PRO A 5 9.58 -1.68 14.39
N ALA A 6 9.84 -0.67 13.55
CA ALA A 6 8.92 -0.28 12.49
C ALA A 6 8.63 -1.49 11.60
N ALA A 7 7.36 -1.68 11.22
CA ALA A 7 7.02 -2.69 10.23
C ALA A 7 7.70 -2.32 8.91
N VAL A 8 8.31 -3.30 8.24
CA VAL A 8 8.92 -3.13 6.91
C VAL A 8 8.13 -3.91 5.90
N LEU A 9 8.10 -3.41 4.66
CA LEU A 9 7.29 -3.97 3.57
C LEU A 9 7.57 -5.46 3.36
N GLY A 10 8.84 -5.88 3.41
CA GLY A 10 9.22 -7.28 3.21
C GLY A 10 8.60 -8.23 4.23
N ARG A 11 8.49 -7.81 5.49
CA ARG A 11 7.84 -8.62 6.54
C ARG A 11 6.34 -8.73 6.29
N ILE A 12 5.69 -7.63 5.91
CA ILE A 12 4.25 -7.63 5.60
C ILE A 12 3.95 -8.56 4.42
N LEU A 13 4.73 -8.45 3.33
CA LEU A 13 4.55 -9.34 2.17
C LEU A 13 4.77 -10.81 2.52
N THR A 14 5.77 -11.09 3.37
CA THR A 14 6.03 -12.45 3.87
C THR A 14 4.87 -12.97 4.72
N ASP A 15 4.34 -12.16 5.64
CA ASP A 15 3.28 -12.54 6.56
C ASP A 15 1.93 -12.72 5.84
N LEU A 16 1.64 -11.92 4.81
CA LEU A 16 0.45 -12.08 3.96
C LEU A 16 0.57 -13.29 3.03
N GLY A 17 1.79 -13.60 2.57
CA GLY A 17 2.08 -14.71 1.70
C GLY A 17 1.56 -14.54 0.27
N SER A 18 2.09 -15.37 -0.63
CA SER A 18 1.76 -15.32 -2.06
C SER A 18 0.34 -15.77 -2.41
N THR A 19 -0.34 -16.45 -1.49
CA THR A 19 -1.74 -16.85 -1.68
C THR A 19 -2.70 -15.67 -1.60
N LEU A 20 -2.37 -14.64 -0.81
CA LEU A 20 -3.22 -13.48 -0.61
C LEU A 20 -2.83 -12.30 -1.49
N VAL A 21 -1.53 -12.11 -1.71
CA VAL A 21 -1.00 -10.98 -2.47
C VAL A 21 0.07 -11.43 -3.45
N GLU A 22 0.03 -10.85 -4.64
CA GLU A 22 1.08 -10.98 -5.64
C GLU A 22 1.53 -9.60 -6.10
N VAL A 23 2.77 -9.51 -6.59
CA VAL A 23 3.30 -8.27 -7.15
C VAL A 23 2.82 -8.17 -8.59
N ALA A 24 1.82 -7.33 -8.83
CA ALA A 24 1.34 -7.05 -10.18
C ALA A 24 2.26 -6.10 -10.96
N ALA A 25 2.96 -5.19 -10.28
CA ALA A 25 3.88 -4.21 -10.90
C ALA A 25 4.94 -3.70 -9.91
N GLY A 26 6.10 -3.32 -10.46
CA GLY A 26 7.24 -2.78 -9.70
C GLY A 26 8.10 -3.85 -9.04
N ASP A 27 9.15 -3.40 -8.35
CA ASP A 27 10.04 -4.24 -7.54
C ASP A 27 10.00 -3.74 -6.08
N PRO A 28 9.34 -4.45 -5.15
CA PRO A 28 9.19 -4.00 -3.77
C PRO A 28 10.53 -3.97 -3.03
N ASP A 29 10.90 -2.82 -2.44
CA ASP A 29 12.02 -2.75 -1.50
C ASP A 29 11.61 -3.37 -0.15
N PRO A 30 12.18 -4.54 0.23
CA PRO A 30 11.81 -5.23 1.46
C PRO A 30 12.20 -4.46 2.73
N ALA A 31 13.18 -3.55 2.64
CA ALA A 31 13.64 -2.73 3.76
C ALA A 31 12.81 -1.45 3.94
N ARG A 32 11.89 -1.15 3.02
CA ARG A 32 11.08 0.07 3.07
C ARG A 32 10.24 0.13 4.36
N PRO A 33 10.38 1.17 5.18
CA PRO A 33 9.54 1.36 6.35
C PRO A 33 8.07 1.55 5.96
N VAL A 34 7.17 0.96 6.74
CA VAL A 34 5.72 1.10 6.58
C VAL A 34 5.18 1.93 7.74
N GLY A 35 4.64 3.10 7.42
CA GLY A 35 4.04 4.04 8.38
C GLY A 35 2.68 3.59 8.89
N GLY A 36 2.03 2.67 8.19
CA GLY A 36 0.76 2.07 8.57
C GLY A 36 -0.04 1.61 7.35
N VAL A 37 -1.34 1.42 7.54
CA VAL A 37 -2.28 1.08 6.46
C VAL A 37 -3.23 2.25 6.25
N LEU A 38 -3.39 2.68 4.99
CA LEU A 38 -4.36 3.69 4.59
C LEU A 38 -5.44 3.01 3.76
N ILE A 39 -6.68 3.02 4.23
CA ILE A 39 -7.82 2.54 3.44
C ILE A 39 -8.25 3.67 2.52
N HIS A 40 -8.18 3.46 1.21
CA HIS A 40 -8.68 4.40 0.23
C HIS A 40 -10.06 3.95 -0.26
N ASP A 41 -11.08 4.72 0.11
CA ASP A 41 -12.39 4.69 -0.52
C ASP A 41 -12.52 5.93 -1.44
N PRO A 42 -12.91 5.77 -2.72
CA PRO A 42 -13.12 6.89 -3.64
C PRO A 42 -14.16 7.92 -3.17
N HIS A 43 -15.05 7.54 -2.24
CA HIS A 43 -16.11 8.39 -1.70
C HIS A 43 -15.73 9.11 -0.41
N ASP A 44 -14.57 8.80 0.18
CA ASP A 44 -14.05 9.46 1.37
C ASP A 44 -13.12 10.63 1.03
N GLU A 45 -12.93 11.52 2.01
CA GLU A 45 -11.94 12.58 1.91
C GLU A 45 -10.52 12.00 1.80
N PRO A 46 -9.65 12.58 0.94
CA PRO A 46 -8.28 12.11 0.83
C PRO A 46 -7.49 12.27 2.15
N ALA A 47 -7.10 11.15 2.73
CA ALA A 47 -6.19 11.12 3.87
C ALA A 47 -4.73 10.92 3.44
N ARG A 48 -3.79 11.37 4.28
CA ARG A 48 -2.35 11.26 4.05
C ARG A 48 -1.67 10.56 5.21
N LEU A 49 -1.00 9.45 4.89
CA LEU A 49 -0.10 8.75 5.81
C LEU A 49 1.18 8.38 5.02
N PRO A 50 2.28 9.12 5.18
CA PRO A 50 3.54 8.79 4.51
C PRO A 50 4.01 7.38 4.86
N GLY A 51 4.58 6.68 3.88
CA GLY A 51 4.98 5.28 4.01
C GLY A 51 3.82 4.31 4.20
N ALA A 52 2.57 4.69 3.91
CA ALA A 52 1.44 3.78 4.07
C ALA A 52 1.41 2.68 3.00
N VAL A 53 0.96 1.49 3.38
CA VAL A 53 0.36 0.55 2.43
C VAL A 53 -1.07 1.00 2.18
N VAL A 54 -1.40 1.38 0.95
CA VAL A 54 -2.72 1.88 0.56
C VAL A 54 -3.58 0.71 0.10
N LEU A 55 -4.71 0.48 0.76
CA LEU A 55 -5.70 -0.52 0.36
C LEU A 55 -6.82 0.16 -0.43
N GLY A 56 -6.88 -0.06 -1.74
CA GLY A 56 -7.90 0.48 -2.62
C GLY A 56 -9.20 -0.33 -2.54
N VAL A 57 -10.21 0.20 -1.85
CA VAL A 57 -11.54 -0.41 -1.71
C VAL A 57 -12.44 0.07 -2.84
N GLY A 58 -13.13 -0.86 -3.51
CA GLY A 58 -14.03 -0.52 -4.62
C GLY A 58 -13.33 0.06 -5.86
N VAL A 59 -11.99 0.02 -5.90
CA VAL A 59 -11.20 0.51 -7.04
C VAL A 59 -11.08 -0.60 -8.07
N HIS A 60 -11.70 -0.39 -9.24
CA HIS A 60 -11.76 -1.39 -10.31
C HIS A 60 -11.41 -0.80 -11.67
N GLY A 61 -10.78 -1.62 -12.51
CA GLY A 61 -10.39 -1.26 -13.87
C GLY A 61 -9.08 -0.46 -13.94
N ALA A 62 -8.46 -0.49 -15.12
CA ALA A 62 -7.11 0.05 -15.32
C ALA A 62 -7.00 1.55 -15.00
N GLY A 63 -7.99 2.35 -15.40
CA GLY A 63 -7.98 3.81 -15.17
C GLY A 63 -7.97 4.18 -13.68
N PRO A 64 -8.97 3.74 -12.89
CA PRO A 64 -8.99 3.99 -11.45
C PRO A 64 -7.78 3.43 -10.70
N VAL A 65 -7.30 2.23 -11.06
CA VAL A 65 -6.08 1.65 -10.46
C VAL A 65 -4.85 2.51 -10.76
N ALA A 66 -4.66 2.93 -12.02
CA ALA A 66 -3.54 3.81 -12.39
C ALA A 66 -3.58 5.14 -11.64
N ALA A 67 -4.76 5.76 -11.56
CA ALA A 67 -4.94 7.00 -10.80
C ALA A 67 -4.63 6.84 -9.30
N LEU A 68 -4.98 5.69 -8.71
CA LEU A 68 -4.62 5.37 -7.32
C LEU A 68 -3.10 5.22 -7.16
N VAL A 69 -2.44 4.52 -8.08
CA VAL A 69 -0.98 4.32 -8.05
C VAL A 69 -0.25 5.66 -8.15
N GLU A 70 -0.64 6.54 -9.07
CA GLU A 70 -0.05 7.88 -9.21
C GLU A 70 -0.24 8.73 -7.95
N ARG A 71 -1.46 8.71 -7.38
CA ARG A 71 -1.76 9.44 -6.15
C ARG A 71 -0.98 8.91 -4.96
N ALA A 72 -0.87 7.59 -4.83
CA ALA A 72 -0.11 6.93 -3.77
C ALA A 72 1.38 7.28 -3.87
N ALA A 73 1.94 7.31 -5.09
CA ALA A 73 3.31 7.75 -5.32
C ALA A 73 3.53 9.21 -4.87
N ALA A 74 2.61 10.11 -5.20
CA ALA A 74 2.67 11.52 -4.78
C ALA A 74 2.60 11.72 -3.25
N LEU A 75 2.06 10.74 -2.52
CA LEU A 75 1.93 10.76 -1.06
C LEU A 75 3.01 9.95 -0.34
N ASP A 76 4.02 9.46 -1.06
CA ASP A 76 5.08 8.58 -0.54
C ASP A 76 4.55 7.28 0.08
N ALA A 77 3.53 6.68 -0.54
CA ALA A 77 3.02 5.38 -0.12
C ALA A 77 4.06 4.26 -0.34
N ALA A 78 4.13 3.33 0.63
CA ALA A 78 4.97 2.14 0.58
C ALA A 78 4.56 1.16 -0.53
N ALA A 79 3.26 0.95 -0.70
CA ALA A 79 2.67 0.06 -1.69
C ALA A 79 1.19 0.39 -1.91
N VAL A 80 0.60 -0.14 -2.99
CA VAL A 80 -0.84 -0.13 -3.25
C VAL A 80 -1.31 -1.58 -3.36
N ILE A 81 -2.38 -1.93 -2.66
CA ILE A 81 -3.07 -3.22 -2.75
C ILE A 81 -4.47 -2.95 -3.27
N VAL A 82 -4.84 -3.64 -4.34
CA VAL A 82 -6.20 -3.65 -4.90
C VAL A 82 -6.67 -5.08 -5.03
N ARG A 83 -7.99 -5.28 -5.08
CA ARG A 83 -8.54 -6.57 -5.47
C ARG A 83 -8.48 -6.71 -6.99
N SER A 84 -8.02 -7.87 -7.47
CA SER A 84 -8.05 -8.25 -8.88
C SER A 84 -9.46 -8.47 -9.42
#